data_AF-A0ABD0SYM1-F1
#
_entry.id   AF-A0ABD0SYM1-F1
#
_cell.length_a   1.000
_cell.length_b   1.000
_cell.length_c   1.000
_cell.angle_alpha   90.00
_cell.angle_beta   90.00
_cell.angle_gamma   90.00
#
_symmetry.space_group_name_H-M   'P 1'
#
loop_
_entity.id
_entity.type
_entity.pdbx_description
1 polymer ?
#
loop_
_entity_poly.entity_id
_entity_poly.type
_entity_poly.pdbx_seq_one_letter_code
_entity_poly.pdbx_strand_id
1 'polypeptide(L)'
;MNVLRALSGTWWGAHPYSQKLLYNAIIRSHFDYASFLLDPCYKSALDKLNKSQSKCLRIILGAMKSSPINALQIECVDPPLYLRRQYLSDRFYTKVAQNSSHPLLEKLARLSSSSSSSDSPQNIPCILLSYQKFNRLPTPIEKVPLNPLFSNSFESLIFQPPIILNFGISKDSILARQEFSRILSEHWQGWLPMYTDASKLADNGCVGAAVWFPAYKIVLSFKCPPVSSVFTGESIAILEAILYAKSHSLNNCIIFTDSLSCLQTILANPFKSKTKFPIILKIRESLFECIKNGIKIVLAWIPSHKGIPGNESADSCAKHAITTGSPDHYKLYAHDVSSLARIHLYKSWSAHWNNTKRKAGRYYSEIQHTIPPRPWFFKHKNLSKRIVSTICRLRLGHACTPVHLAKLHIKDSAICECGLDEGTANHIFFNCPNIGSSLYDFLPKKFPRPSDIKCILTSLNFDLLKSITKFINGKNINL
;
A
#
# COMPACT_ATOMS: atom_id res chain seq x y z
N MET A 1 0.25 -17.52 -19.98
CA MET A 1 -0.53 -18.57 -19.26
C MET A 1 0.17 -19.92 -19.24
N ASN A 2 0.67 -20.42 -20.38
CA ASN A 2 1.35 -21.73 -20.44
C ASN A 2 2.54 -21.83 -19.48
N VAL A 3 3.30 -20.75 -19.29
CA VAL A 3 4.38 -20.70 -18.29
C VAL A 3 3.88 -21.04 -16.88
N LEU A 4 2.72 -20.51 -16.44
CA LEU A 4 2.16 -20.86 -15.13
C LEU A 4 1.77 -22.33 -15.04
N ARG A 5 1.32 -22.94 -16.15
CA ARG A 5 0.95 -24.36 -16.19
C ARG A 5 2.17 -25.27 -16.20
N ALA A 6 3.24 -24.86 -16.89
CA ALA A 6 4.48 -25.62 -16.97
C ALA A 6 5.19 -25.72 -15.60
N LEU A 7 5.13 -24.65 -14.80
CA LEU A 7 5.81 -24.59 -13.51
C LEU A 7 5.07 -25.27 -12.35
N SER A 8 3.83 -25.72 -12.57
CA SER A 8 3.00 -26.25 -11.49
C SER A 8 1.74 -26.95 -11.99
N GLY A 9 1.46 -28.09 -11.40
CA GLY A 9 0.15 -28.71 -11.43
C GLY A 9 -0.75 -28.21 -10.31
N THR A 10 -1.85 -28.95 -10.09
CA THR A 10 -2.78 -28.69 -9.00
C THR A 10 -2.13 -28.88 -7.63
N TRP A 11 -1.32 -29.93 -7.46
CA TRP A 11 -0.79 -30.38 -6.16
C TRP A 11 0.74 -30.28 -6.05
N TRP A 12 1.43 -30.02 -7.16
CA TRP A 12 2.88 -30.07 -7.24
C TRP A 12 3.44 -28.85 -7.97
N GLY A 13 4.74 -28.62 -7.82
CA GLY A 13 5.49 -27.55 -8.49
C GLY A 13 5.53 -26.25 -7.68
N ALA A 14 5.64 -25.13 -8.40
CA ALA A 14 5.93 -23.84 -7.81
C ALA A 14 4.88 -23.38 -6.78
N HIS A 15 5.36 -22.86 -5.65
CA HIS A 15 4.52 -22.31 -4.60
C HIS A 15 3.63 -21.16 -5.12
N PRO A 16 2.38 -20.98 -4.63
CA PRO A 16 1.48 -19.92 -5.08
C PRO A 16 2.06 -18.50 -4.99
N TYR A 17 2.96 -18.25 -4.03
CA TYR A 17 3.74 -17.02 -3.97
C TYR A 17 4.53 -16.76 -5.27
N SER A 18 5.35 -17.72 -5.68
CA SER A 18 6.19 -17.61 -6.88
C SER A 18 5.34 -17.51 -8.14
N GLN A 19 4.27 -18.30 -8.23
CA GLN A 19 3.32 -18.21 -9.34
C GLN A 19 2.64 -16.84 -9.41
N LYS A 20 2.27 -16.26 -8.25
CA LYS A 20 1.66 -14.93 -8.18
C LYS A 20 2.63 -13.83 -8.61
N LEU A 21 3.91 -13.92 -8.23
CA LEU A 21 4.95 -13.02 -8.71
C LEU A 21 5.10 -13.11 -10.23
N LEU A 22 5.17 -14.32 -10.78
CA LEU A 22 5.30 -14.53 -12.22
C LEU A 22 4.08 -14.03 -13.00
N TYR A 23 2.87 -14.30 -12.48
CA TYR A 23 1.64 -13.74 -13.03
C TYR A 23 1.68 -12.21 -13.04
N ASN A 24 2.09 -11.58 -11.94
CA ASN A 24 2.16 -10.12 -11.86
C ASN A 24 3.17 -9.53 -12.86
N ALA A 25 4.33 -10.18 -13.01
CA ALA A 25 5.43 -9.69 -13.85
C ALA A 25 5.19 -9.89 -15.35
N ILE A 26 4.65 -11.05 -15.74
CA ILE A 26 4.53 -11.44 -17.16
C ILE A 26 3.11 -11.27 -17.67
N ILE A 27 2.08 -11.71 -16.94
CA ILE A 27 0.72 -11.77 -17.48
C ILE A 27 -0.05 -10.49 -17.19
N ARG A 28 -0.09 -10.08 -15.91
CA ARG A 28 -0.83 -8.90 -15.47
C ARG A 28 -0.25 -7.61 -16.04
N SER A 29 1.07 -7.55 -16.27
CA SER A 29 1.73 -6.43 -16.94
C SER A 29 1.16 -6.19 -18.35
N HIS A 30 0.85 -7.25 -19.12
CA HIS A 30 0.14 -7.11 -20.39
C HIS A 30 -1.31 -6.64 -20.22
N PHE A 31 -2.02 -7.09 -19.18
CA PHE A 31 -3.37 -6.57 -18.87
C PHE A 31 -3.35 -5.10 -18.44
N ASP A 32 -2.23 -4.63 -17.89
CA ASP A 32 -2.07 -3.27 -17.38
C ASP A 32 -1.59 -2.29 -18.44
N TYR A 33 -0.85 -2.75 -19.45
CA TYR A 33 -0.22 -1.90 -20.45
C TYR A 33 -1.26 -1.09 -21.23
N ALA A 34 -1.23 0.24 -21.06
CA ALA A 34 -2.14 1.22 -21.68
C ALA A 34 -3.64 0.89 -21.54
N SER A 35 -4.04 0.00 -20.64
CA SER A 35 -5.37 -0.61 -20.70
C SER A 35 -6.50 0.36 -20.38
N PHE A 36 -6.23 1.40 -19.60
CA PHE A 36 -7.19 2.47 -19.34
C PHE A 36 -7.42 3.42 -20.52
N LEU A 37 -6.52 3.45 -21.52
CA LEU A 37 -6.70 4.22 -22.76
C LEU A 37 -7.54 3.45 -23.78
N LEU A 38 -7.57 2.12 -23.67
CA LEU A 38 -8.40 1.26 -24.51
C LEU A 38 -9.86 1.22 -24.02
N ASP A 39 -10.16 1.75 -22.84
CA ASP A 39 -11.49 1.75 -22.23
C ASP A 39 -12.27 3.01 -22.68
N PRO A 40 -13.53 2.89 -23.15
CA PRO A 40 -14.38 1.70 -23.19
C PRO A 40 -14.04 0.74 -24.35
N CYS A 41 -14.17 -0.56 -24.08
CA CYS A 41 -13.91 -1.65 -25.02
C CYS A 41 -15.17 -2.52 -25.19
N TYR A 42 -15.28 -3.23 -26.32
CA TYR A 42 -16.35 -4.22 -26.51
C TYR A 42 -16.37 -5.26 -25.38
N LYS A 43 -17.57 -5.51 -24.84
CA LYS A 43 -17.81 -6.45 -23.74
C LYS A 43 -17.21 -7.84 -24.00
N SER A 44 -17.33 -8.34 -25.23
CA SER A 44 -16.79 -9.66 -25.63
C SER A 44 -15.27 -9.74 -25.49
N ALA A 45 -14.54 -8.66 -25.80
CA ALA A 45 -13.10 -8.58 -25.62
C ALA A 45 -12.71 -8.52 -24.13
N LEU A 46 -13.42 -7.69 -23.35
CA LEU A 46 -13.22 -7.60 -21.91
C LEU A 46 -13.49 -8.93 -21.20
N ASP A 47 -14.51 -9.67 -21.62
CA ASP A 47 -14.84 -10.99 -21.08
C ASP A 47 -13.75 -12.03 -21.36
N LYS A 48 -13.08 -11.97 -22.52
CA LYS A 48 -11.91 -12.83 -22.81
C LYS A 48 -10.76 -12.55 -21.84
N LEU A 49 -10.52 -11.29 -21.49
CA LEU A 49 -9.50 -10.91 -20.50
C LEU A 49 -9.88 -11.36 -19.09
N ASN A 50 -11.13 -11.15 -18.67
CA ASN A 50 -11.63 -11.61 -17.37
C ASN A 50 -11.55 -13.15 -17.22
N LYS A 51 -11.87 -13.89 -18.30
CA LYS A 51 -11.69 -15.35 -18.35
C LYS A 51 -10.21 -15.75 -18.25
N SER A 52 -9.30 -14.97 -18.84
CA SER A 52 -7.86 -15.22 -18.75
C SER A 52 -7.31 -14.94 -17.35
N GLN A 53 -7.72 -13.85 -16.70
CA GLN A 53 -7.39 -13.55 -15.30
C GLN A 53 -7.85 -14.69 -14.40
N SER A 54 -9.14 -15.05 -14.44
CA SER A 54 -9.69 -16.10 -13.57
C SER A 54 -9.00 -17.46 -13.76
N LYS A 55 -8.66 -17.85 -15.00
CA LYS A 55 -7.84 -19.04 -15.28
C LYS A 55 -6.47 -18.98 -14.58
N CYS A 56 -5.78 -17.84 -14.63
CA CYS A 56 -4.50 -17.66 -13.93
C CYS A 56 -4.65 -17.78 -12.42
N LEU A 57 -5.66 -17.12 -11.83
CA LEU A 57 -5.90 -17.16 -10.39
C LEU A 57 -6.22 -18.60 -9.91
N ARG A 58 -6.96 -19.38 -10.70
CA ARG A 58 -7.20 -20.80 -10.41
C ARG A 58 -5.92 -21.61 -10.40
N ILE A 59 -5.02 -21.41 -11.36
CA ILE A 59 -3.71 -22.12 -11.40
C ILE A 59 -2.86 -21.76 -10.19
N ILE A 60 -2.81 -20.47 -9.83
CA ILE A 60 -2.06 -19.98 -8.66
C ILE A 60 -2.58 -20.65 -7.38
N LEU A 61 -3.90 -20.67 -7.18
CA LEU A 61 -4.49 -21.26 -5.97
C LEU A 61 -4.62 -22.78 -6.03
N GLY A 62 -4.49 -23.40 -7.20
CA GLY A 62 -4.90 -24.80 -7.40
C GLY A 62 -6.42 -24.99 -7.25
N ALA A 63 -7.21 -23.93 -7.43
CA ALA A 63 -8.65 -23.93 -7.20
C ALA A 63 -9.42 -24.70 -8.28
N MET A 64 -10.59 -25.23 -7.92
CA MET A 64 -11.47 -25.96 -8.85
C MET A 64 -12.03 -25.04 -9.94
N LYS A 65 -12.47 -25.60 -11.07
CA LYS A 65 -13.11 -24.82 -12.16
C LYS A 65 -14.40 -24.12 -11.71
N SER A 66 -15.11 -24.70 -10.74
CA SER A 66 -16.35 -24.17 -10.20
C SER A 66 -16.17 -23.00 -9.22
N SER A 67 -14.95 -22.75 -8.70
CA SER A 67 -14.76 -21.71 -7.66
C SER A 67 -15.21 -20.31 -8.11
N PRO A 68 -15.84 -19.49 -7.26
CA PRO A 68 -16.35 -18.18 -7.63
C PRO A 68 -15.24 -17.20 -8.01
N ILE A 69 -15.40 -16.46 -9.12
CA ILE A 69 -14.36 -15.53 -9.62
C ILE A 69 -14.07 -14.41 -8.61
N ASN A 70 -15.12 -13.83 -8.02
CA ASN A 70 -14.98 -12.79 -7.02
C ASN A 70 -14.22 -13.29 -5.77
N ALA A 71 -14.49 -14.51 -5.30
CA ALA A 71 -13.73 -15.11 -4.20
C ALA A 71 -12.25 -15.36 -4.56
N LEU A 72 -11.96 -15.83 -5.79
CA LEU A 72 -10.58 -15.99 -6.28
C LEU A 72 -9.81 -14.67 -6.29
N GLN A 73 -10.47 -13.58 -6.69
CA GLN A 73 -9.90 -12.25 -6.72
C GLN A 73 -9.51 -11.78 -5.31
N ILE A 74 -10.34 -12.02 -4.30
CA ILE A 74 -10.04 -11.67 -2.90
C ILE A 74 -8.91 -12.55 -2.35
N GLU A 75 -9.00 -13.88 -2.53
CA GLU A 75 -8.01 -14.84 -2.02
C GLU A 75 -6.61 -14.62 -2.61
N CYS A 76 -6.53 -14.23 -3.89
CA CYS A 76 -5.27 -13.85 -4.56
C CYS A 76 -4.88 -12.38 -4.38
N VAL A 77 -5.73 -11.55 -3.75
CA VAL A 77 -5.61 -10.09 -3.70
C VAL A 77 -5.31 -9.51 -5.10
N ASP A 78 -6.15 -9.85 -6.08
CA ASP A 78 -6.10 -9.32 -7.44
C ASP A 78 -7.49 -8.77 -7.82
N PRO A 79 -7.66 -7.44 -7.97
CA PRO A 79 -8.96 -6.86 -8.22
C PRO A 79 -9.52 -7.23 -9.61
N PRO A 80 -10.84 -7.12 -9.81
CA PRO A 80 -11.43 -7.09 -11.14
C PRO A 80 -10.68 -6.16 -12.09
N LEU A 81 -10.47 -6.60 -13.34
CA LEU A 81 -9.66 -5.85 -14.31
C LEU A 81 -10.18 -4.44 -14.57
N TYR A 82 -11.50 -4.22 -14.56
CA TYR A 82 -12.07 -2.88 -14.77
C TYR A 82 -11.69 -1.91 -13.62
N LEU A 83 -11.73 -2.36 -12.36
CA LEU A 83 -11.26 -1.58 -11.23
C LEU A 83 -9.75 -1.32 -11.32
N ARG A 84 -8.99 -2.31 -11.80
CA ARG A 84 -7.55 -2.17 -12.03
C ARG A 84 -7.23 -1.13 -13.10
N ARG A 85 -7.98 -1.09 -14.21
CA ARG A 85 -7.85 -0.05 -15.25
C ARG A 85 -8.11 1.33 -14.68
N GLN A 86 -9.21 1.52 -13.94
CA GLN A 86 -9.51 2.80 -13.31
C GLN A 86 -8.41 3.23 -12.32
N TYR A 87 -7.84 2.30 -11.54
CA TYR A 87 -6.71 2.58 -10.66
C TYR A 87 -5.46 3.05 -11.42
N LEU A 88 -5.14 2.41 -12.55
CA LEU A 88 -4.01 2.81 -13.39
C LEU A 88 -4.26 4.18 -14.03
N SER A 89 -5.49 4.43 -14.49
CA SER A 89 -5.93 5.72 -15.01
C SER A 89 -5.76 6.83 -13.98
N ASP A 90 -6.22 6.61 -12.75
CA ASP A 90 -6.12 7.57 -11.67
C ASP A 90 -4.65 7.94 -11.41
N ARG A 91 -3.75 6.94 -11.31
CA ARG A 91 -2.31 7.17 -11.12
C ARG A 91 -1.61 7.86 -12.28
N PHE A 92 -2.07 7.62 -13.50
CA PHE A 92 -1.55 8.29 -14.67
C PHE A 92 -2.00 9.76 -14.67
N TYR A 93 -3.29 10.00 -14.42
CA TYR A 93 -3.86 11.34 -14.42
C TYR A 93 -3.22 12.24 -13.36
N THR A 94 -2.95 11.77 -12.13
CA THR A 94 -2.32 12.63 -11.11
C THR A 94 -0.96 13.18 -11.55
N LYS A 95 -0.20 12.40 -12.34
CA LYS A 95 1.08 12.87 -12.90
C LYS A 95 0.88 13.87 -14.03
N VAL A 96 -0.13 13.66 -14.87
CA VAL A 96 -0.50 14.60 -15.95
C VAL A 96 -0.98 15.92 -15.36
N ALA A 97 -1.85 15.87 -14.35
CA ALA A 97 -2.42 17.03 -13.69
C ALA A 97 -1.37 17.95 -13.05
N GLN A 98 -0.23 17.38 -12.64
CA GLN A 98 0.89 18.14 -12.09
C GLN A 98 1.57 19.04 -13.13
N ASN A 99 1.55 18.69 -14.41
CA ASN A 99 2.23 19.45 -15.46
C ASN A 99 1.24 20.41 -16.12
N SER A 100 1.39 21.73 -15.88
CA SER A 100 0.46 22.73 -16.44
C SER A 100 0.49 22.79 -17.97
N SER A 101 1.62 22.42 -18.60
CA SER A 101 1.84 22.47 -20.05
C SER A 101 1.48 21.15 -20.75
N HIS A 102 0.89 20.18 -20.04
CA HIS A 102 0.66 18.86 -20.62
C HIS A 102 -0.50 18.89 -21.65
N PRO A 103 -0.30 18.49 -22.91
CA PRO A 103 -1.29 18.66 -24.00
C PRO A 103 -2.58 17.85 -23.79
N LEU A 104 -2.53 16.80 -22.98
CA LEU A 104 -3.72 16.02 -22.63
C LEU A 104 -4.75 16.81 -21.80
N LEU A 105 -4.34 17.81 -21.02
CA LEU A 105 -5.27 18.55 -20.15
C LEU A 105 -6.32 19.31 -20.97
N GLU A 106 -5.90 19.97 -22.04
CA GLU A 106 -6.81 20.67 -22.94
C GLU A 106 -7.76 19.70 -23.66
N LYS A 107 -7.22 18.58 -24.15
CA LYS A 107 -8.04 17.53 -24.79
C LYS A 107 -9.09 16.97 -23.84
N LEU A 108 -8.73 16.70 -22.58
CA LEU A 108 -9.66 16.20 -21.57
C LEU A 108 -10.70 17.25 -21.18
N ALA A 109 -10.32 18.53 -21.12
CA ALA A 109 -11.26 19.62 -20.88
C ALA A 109 -12.32 19.70 -21.98
N ARG A 110 -11.89 19.71 -23.26
CA ARG A 110 -12.80 19.71 -24.43
C ARG A 110 -13.72 18.50 -24.45
N LEU A 111 -13.17 17.31 -24.22
CA LEU A 111 -13.97 16.08 -24.14
C LEU A 111 -14.97 16.10 -22.97
N SER A 112 -14.57 16.64 -21.82
CA SER A 112 -15.45 16.76 -20.66
C SER A 112 -16.57 17.78 -20.83
N SER A 113 -16.37 18.82 -21.66
CA SER A 113 -17.42 19.79 -22.00
C SER A 113 -18.41 19.24 -23.03
N SER A 114 -17.95 18.34 -23.91
CA SER A 114 -18.79 17.73 -24.95
C SER A 114 -19.55 16.49 -24.48
N SER A 115 -19.15 15.87 -23.36
CA SER A 115 -19.87 14.71 -22.80
C SER A 115 -21.20 15.16 -22.21
N SER A 116 -22.31 14.70 -22.79
CA SER A 116 -23.66 14.96 -22.29
C SER A 116 -23.94 14.19 -20.98
N SER A 117 -24.70 14.78 -20.07
CA SER A 117 -25.15 14.15 -18.81
C SER A 117 -25.99 12.88 -19.00
N SER A 118 -26.42 12.59 -20.24
CA SER A 118 -27.15 11.40 -20.65
C SER A 118 -26.26 10.17 -20.92
N ASP A 119 -24.94 10.31 -20.94
CA ASP A 119 -24.05 9.18 -21.18
C ASP A 119 -24.11 8.18 -20.03
N SER A 120 -24.39 6.91 -20.34
CA SER A 120 -24.34 5.86 -19.33
C SER A 120 -22.92 5.80 -18.72
N PRO A 121 -22.78 5.67 -17.39
CA PRO A 121 -21.47 5.66 -16.72
C PRO A 121 -20.52 4.57 -17.24
N GLN A 122 -21.06 3.56 -17.94
CA GLN A 122 -20.33 2.43 -18.51
C GLN A 122 -19.61 2.78 -19.83
N ASN A 123 -19.97 3.89 -20.48
CA ASN A 123 -19.38 4.33 -21.74
C ASN A 123 -18.33 5.43 -21.56
N ILE A 124 -18.16 5.96 -20.35
CA ILE A 124 -17.22 7.04 -20.08
C ILE A 124 -15.80 6.44 -19.97
N PRO A 125 -14.82 6.90 -20.77
CA PRO A 125 -13.44 6.44 -20.67
C PRO A 125 -12.88 6.62 -19.27
N CYS A 126 -12.11 5.63 -18.79
CA CYS A 126 -11.45 5.66 -17.48
C CYS A 126 -10.67 6.97 -17.23
N ILE A 127 -10.01 7.50 -18.26
CA ILE A 127 -9.21 8.73 -18.16
C ILE A 127 -10.06 9.98 -17.97
N LEU A 128 -11.25 10.03 -18.56
CA LEU A 128 -12.19 11.12 -18.38
C LEU A 128 -12.81 11.07 -16.97
N LEU A 129 -13.12 9.87 -16.48
CA LEU A 129 -13.52 9.66 -15.08
C LEU A 129 -12.44 10.11 -14.10
N SER A 130 -11.16 9.83 -14.38
CA SER A 130 -10.06 10.32 -13.57
C SER A 130 -9.99 11.86 -13.58
N TYR A 131 -10.07 12.48 -14.76
CA TYR A 131 -10.09 13.94 -14.92
C TYR A 131 -11.18 14.59 -14.09
N GLN A 132 -12.44 14.15 -14.26
CA GLN A 132 -13.59 14.67 -13.52
C GLN A 132 -13.44 14.48 -12.01
N LYS A 133 -12.96 13.31 -11.59
CA LYS A 133 -12.79 12.95 -10.17
C LYS A 133 -11.76 13.84 -9.47
N PHE A 134 -10.60 14.04 -10.08
CA PHE A 134 -9.50 14.77 -9.45
C PHE A 134 -9.63 16.29 -9.59
N ASN A 135 -10.36 16.79 -10.58
CA ASN A 135 -10.68 18.22 -10.68
C ASN A 135 -11.77 18.67 -9.70
N ARG A 136 -12.53 17.73 -9.13
CA ARG A 136 -13.52 17.99 -8.06
C ARG A 136 -12.91 17.97 -6.65
N LEU A 137 -11.60 17.83 -6.53
CA LEU A 137 -10.95 17.89 -5.21
C LEU A 137 -11.13 19.28 -4.59
N PRO A 138 -11.38 19.39 -3.27
CA PRO A 138 -11.52 20.68 -2.59
C PRO A 138 -10.30 21.58 -2.74
N THR A 139 -9.11 20.98 -2.77
CA THR A 139 -7.85 21.67 -3.03
C THR A 139 -7.31 21.19 -4.37
N PRO A 140 -7.06 22.09 -5.34
CA PRO A 140 -6.52 21.69 -6.64
C PRO A 140 -5.11 21.12 -6.49
N ILE A 141 -4.75 20.24 -7.43
CA ILE A 141 -3.40 19.69 -7.50
C ILE A 141 -2.44 20.82 -7.91
N GLU A 142 -1.37 21.00 -7.14
CA GLU A 142 -0.33 21.98 -7.45
C GLU A 142 0.31 21.66 -8.79
N LYS A 143 0.34 22.67 -9.67
CA LYS A 143 0.90 22.55 -11.02
C LYS A 143 2.31 23.11 -11.07
N VAL A 144 3.17 22.45 -11.83
CA VAL A 144 4.52 22.92 -12.17
C VAL A 144 4.64 23.02 -13.70
N PRO A 145 5.25 24.09 -14.23
CA PRO A 145 5.39 24.30 -15.68
C PRO A 145 6.37 23.33 -16.33
N LEU A 146 7.40 22.95 -15.58
CA LEU A 146 8.45 22.02 -15.99
C LEU A 146 8.65 20.98 -14.92
N ASN A 147 9.13 19.80 -15.31
CA ASN A 147 9.57 18.81 -14.34
C ASN A 147 10.65 19.44 -13.46
N PRO A 148 10.57 19.35 -12.12
CA PRO A 148 11.53 20.04 -11.27
C PRO A 148 13.00 19.65 -11.51
N LEU A 149 13.27 18.46 -12.06
CA LEU A 149 14.64 18.12 -12.48
C LEU A 149 15.21 19.02 -13.58
N PHE A 150 14.35 19.62 -14.40
CA PHE A 150 14.76 20.50 -15.49
C PHE A 150 14.63 21.98 -15.11
N SER A 151 14.06 22.30 -13.94
CA SER A 151 14.05 23.67 -13.43
C SER A 151 15.27 24.00 -12.57
N ASN A 152 15.83 23.00 -11.87
CA ASN A 152 16.94 23.17 -10.96
C ASN A 152 18.28 23.14 -11.72
N SER A 153 19.28 23.90 -11.25
CA SER A 153 20.62 23.89 -11.85
C SER A 153 21.30 22.53 -11.70
N PHE A 154 22.16 22.18 -12.65
CA PHE A 154 22.88 20.90 -12.62
C PHE A 154 23.74 20.77 -11.36
N GLU A 155 24.39 21.86 -10.94
CA GLU A 155 25.25 21.94 -9.75
C GLU A 155 24.46 21.62 -8.48
N SER A 156 23.25 22.18 -8.34
CA SER A 156 22.34 21.90 -7.22
C SER A 156 21.90 20.43 -7.21
N LEU A 157 21.71 19.83 -8.39
CA LEU A 157 21.31 18.43 -8.51
C LEU A 157 22.44 17.45 -8.16
N ILE A 158 23.69 17.76 -8.46
CA ILE A 158 24.85 16.90 -8.13
C ILE A 158 25.46 17.20 -6.75
N PHE A 159 25.16 18.36 -6.17
CA PHE A 159 25.59 18.76 -4.85
C PHE A 159 25.23 17.70 -3.80
N GLN A 160 26.13 17.44 -2.85
CA GLN A 160 25.90 16.50 -1.75
C GLN A 160 25.57 17.27 -0.47
N PRO A 161 24.30 17.28 -0.03
CA PRO A 161 23.93 17.98 1.19
C PRO A 161 24.64 17.42 2.43
N PRO A 162 25.11 18.28 3.36
CA PRO A 162 25.67 17.85 4.63
C PRO A 162 24.56 17.29 5.53
N ILE A 163 24.47 15.96 5.58
CA ILE A 163 23.44 15.22 6.32
C ILE A 163 24.09 14.20 7.25
N ILE A 164 23.67 14.19 8.50
CA ILE A 164 24.07 13.23 9.53
C ILE A 164 22.90 12.28 9.78
N LEU A 165 23.01 11.04 9.29
CA LEU A 165 21.97 10.01 9.48
C LEU A 165 22.06 9.29 10.83
N ASN A 166 23.22 9.36 11.49
CA ASN A 166 23.44 8.83 12.82
C ASN A 166 24.16 9.89 13.65
N PHE A 167 23.41 10.59 14.50
CA PHE A 167 23.96 11.61 15.38
C PHE A 167 24.64 11.02 16.64
N GLY A 168 24.80 9.70 16.71
CA GLY A 168 25.42 9.01 17.86
C GLY A 168 24.43 8.67 18.98
N ILE A 169 23.13 8.65 18.68
CA ILE A 169 22.06 8.35 19.65
C ILE A 169 21.32 7.11 19.18
N SER A 170 21.33 6.07 20.01
CA SER A 170 20.61 4.82 19.70
C SER A 170 19.10 5.02 19.83
N LYS A 171 18.35 4.38 18.92
CA LYS A 171 16.88 4.31 18.99
C LYS A 171 16.37 3.65 20.27
N ASP A 172 17.17 2.80 20.89
CA ASP A 172 16.79 2.06 22.09
C ASP A 172 17.43 2.65 23.37
N SER A 173 18.18 3.76 23.24
CA SER A 173 18.82 4.40 24.39
C SER A 173 17.78 4.98 25.34
N ILE A 174 17.90 4.62 26.62
CA ILE A 174 17.15 5.19 27.73
C ILE A 174 17.72 6.57 28.10
N LEU A 175 19.01 6.79 27.84
CA LEU A 175 19.74 8.02 28.15
C LEU A 175 19.84 8.97 26.95
N ALA A 176 19.01 8.76 25.92
CA ALA A 176 19.05 9.50 24.65
C ALA A 176 19.08 11.03 24.83
N ARG A 177 18.32 11.57 25.80
CA ARG A 177 18.34 13.01 26.13
C ARG A 177 19.70 13.48 26.63
N GLN A 178 20.35 12.72 27.50
CA GLN A 178 21.66 13.06 28.07
C GLN A 178 22.76 12.93 27.03
N GLU A 179 22.72 11.85 26.24
CA GLU A 179 23.62 11.62 25.11
C GLU A 179 23.52 12.75 24.08
N PHE A 180 22.30 13.16 23.72
CA PHE A 180 22.05 14.28 22.81
C PHE A 180 22.66 15.57 23.34
N SER A 181 22.35 15.95 24.58
CA SER A 181 22.87 17.18 25.19
C SER A 181 24.39 17.19 25.21
N ARG A 182 25.02 16.05 25.56
CA ARG A 182 26.47 15.89 25.60
C ARG A 182 27.10 16.05 24.21
N ILE A 183 26.57 15.36 23.20
CA ILE A 183 27.08 15.45 21.82
C ILE A 183 26.94 16.88 21.28
N LEU A 184 25.80 17.53 21.53
CA LEU A 184 25.54 18.90 21.10
C LEU A 184 26.53 19.88 21.77
N SER A 185 26.78 19.74 23.08
CA SER A 185 27.71 20.62 23.79
C SER A 185 29.17 20.43 23.39
N GLU A 186 29.58 19.18 23.13
CA GLU A 186 30.98 18.86 22.81
C GLU A 186 31.36 19.16 21.35
N HIS A 187 30.47 18.84 20.40
CA HIS A 187 30.82 18.81 18.97
C HIS A 187 30.18 19.94 18.15
N TRP A 188 29.15 20.60 18.69
CA TRP A 188 28.35 21.60 17.98
C TRP A 188 28.28 22.93 18.72
N GLN A 189 29.32 23.25 19.49
CA GLN A 189 29.43 24.55 20.16
C GLN A 189 29.40 25.69 19.13
N GLY A 190 28.58 26.71 19.39
CA GLY A 190 28.40 27.85 18.49
C GLY A 190 27.48 27.59 17.29
N TRP A 191 26.93 26.38 17.15
CA TRP A 191 25.89 26.11 16.17
C TRP A 191 24.50 26.44 16.73
N LEU A 192 23.61 26.91 15.86
CA LEU A 192 22.23 27.25 16.17
C LEU A 192 21.30 26.06 15.86
N PRO A 193 20.78 25.36 16.89
CA PRO A 193 19.90 24.21 16.67
C PRO A 193 18.49 24.66 16.31
N MET A 194 17.91 24.05 15.28
CA MET A 194 16.49 24.13 14.93
C MET A 194 15.91 22.72 14.92
N TYR A 195 14.63 22.57 15.24
CA TYR A 195 13.95 21.28 15.30
C TYR A 195 12.72 21.32 14.40
N THR A 196 12.50 20.26 13.64
CA THR A 196 11.40 20.18 12.68
C THR A 196 10.59 18.92 12.90
N ASP A 197 9.28 19.01 12.76
CA ASP A 197 8.37 17.87 12.86
C ASP A 197 7.09 18.10 12.05
N ALA A 198 6.37 17.04 11.72
CA ALA A 198 5.04 17.07 11.17
C ALA A 198 4.11 16.02 11.76
N SER A 199 2.85 16.42 11.99
CA SER A 199 1.86 15.56 12.64
C SER A 199 0.56 15.47 11.87
N LYS A 200 -0.12 14.32 12.02
CA LYS A 200 -1.44 14.04 11.46
C LYS A 200 -2.27 13.29 12.49
N LEU A 201 -3.35 13.89 12.97
CA LEU A 201 -4.19 13.31 14.05
C LEU A 201 -5.16 12.23 13.57
N ALA A 202 -5.55 12.26 12.30
CA ALA A 202 -6.48 11.28 11.71
C ALA A 202 -6.16 11.08 10.23
N ASP A 203 -6.48 9.90 9.69
CA ASP A 203 -6.22 9.56 8.28
C ASP A 203 -6.80 10.58 7.29
N ASN A 204 -7.96 11.15 7.61
CA ASN A 204 -8.66 12.18 6.82
C ASN A 204 -8.46 13.61 7.36
N GLY A 205 -7.56 13.81 8.33
CA GLY A 205 -7.25 15.12 8.91
C GLY A 205 -6.17 15.85 8.13
N CYS A 206 -6.03 17.17 8.36
CA CYS A 206 -4.90 17.96 7.86
C CYS A 206 -3.57 17.46 8.45
N VAL A 207 -2.47 17.79 7.77
CA VAL A 207 -1.11 17.63 8.32
C VAL A 207 -0.64 18.98 8.82
N GLY A 208 -0.15 19.04 10.04
CA GLY A 208 0.55 20.20 10.58
C GLY A 208 2.05 19.98 10.45
N ALA A 209 2.80 21.02 10.11
CA ALA A 209 4.25 21.02 10.04
C ALA A 209 4.79 22.17 10.88
N ALA A 210 5.89 21.98 11.61
CA ALA A 210 6.43 23.02 12.46
C ALA A 210 7.96 23.04 12.51
N VAL A 211 8.48 24.23 12.74
CA VAL A 211 9.88 24.49 13.08
C VAL A 211 9.92 25.15 14.45
N TRP A 212 10.69 24.58 15.36
CA TRP A 212 11.00 25.17 16.65
C TRP A 212 12.46 25.64 16.66
N PHE A 213 12.66 26.93 16.93
CA PHE A 213 13.98 27.52 17.05
C PHE A 213 14.20 28.05 18.49
N PRO A 214 14.84 27.26 19.38
CA PRO A 214 14.98 27.60 20.79
C PRO A 214 15.75 28.90 21.06
N ALA A 215 16.79 29.21 20.27
CA ALA A 215 17.69 30.34 20.54
C ALA A 215 16.95 31.68 20.60
N TYR A 216 15.93 31.84 19.74
CA TYR A 216 15.09 33.03 19.68
C TYR A 216 13.63 32.77 20.11
N LYS A 217 13.32 31.57 20.58
CA LYS A 217 11.96 31.12 20.92
C LYS A 217 10.94 31.32 19.79
N ILE A 218 11.36 31.04 18.55
CA ILE A 218 10.53 31.21 17.36
C ILE A 218 9.87 29.89 16.99
N VAL A 219 8.58 29.96 16.65
CA VAL A 219 7.81 28.85 16.07
C VAL A 219 7.38 29.25 14.67
N LEU A 220 7.68 28.42 13.68
CA LEU A 220 7.04 28.47 12.38
C LEU A 220 6.05 27.30 12.31
N SER A 221 4.81 27.56 11.90
CA SER A 221 3.76 26.53 11.87
C SER A 221 2.96 26.62 10.58
N PHE A 222 2.75 25.48 9.93
CA PHE A 222 2.14 25.40 8.62
C PHE A 222 1.09 24.29 8.58
N LYS A 223 0.02 24.54 7.83
CA LYS A 223 -1.10 23.62 7.65
C LYS A 223 -1.16 23.15 6.21
N CYS A 224 -1.10 21.83 6.03
CA CYS A 224 -1.23 21.17 4.74
C CYS A 224 -2.62 20.53 4.58
N PRO A 225 -3.14 20.37 3.35
CA PRO A 225 -4.46 19.79 3.10
C PRO A 225 -4.58 18.35 3.60
N PRO A 226 -5.81 17.83 3.86
CA PRO A 226 -6.02 16.49 4.43
C PRO A 226 -5.42 15.31 3.67
N VAL A 227 -5.28 15.44 2.36
CA VAL A 227 -4.72 14.39 1.49
C VAL A 227 -3.20 14.30 1.62
N SER A 228 -2.55 15.31 2.18
CA SER A 228 -1.09 15.36 2.35
C SER A 228 -0.59 14.23 3.26
N SER A 229 0.59 13.71 2.95
CA SER A 229 1.29 12.76 3.80
C SER A 229 2.11 13.48 4.88
N VAL A 230 2.38 12.80 5.98
CA VAL A 230 3.30 13.30 7.03
C VAL A 230 4.67 13.62 6.42
N PHE A 231 5.16 12.78 5.49
CA PHE A 231 6.39 13.02 4.74
C PHE A 231 6.42 14.39 4.03
N THR A 232 5.30 14.83 3.45
CA THR A 232 5.20 16.17 2.85
C THR A 232 5.34 17.25 3.91
N GLY A 233 4.67 17.11 5.06
CA GLY A 233 4.79 18.04 6.18
C GLY A 233 6.22 18.12 6.71
N GLU A 234 6.88 16.99 6.92
CA GLU A 234 8.29 16.91 7.35
C GLU A 234 9.21 17.66 6.38
N SER A 235 9.01 17.43 5.08
CA SER A 235 9.78 18.09 4.04
C SER A 235 9.55 19.61 4.03
N ILE A 236 8.32 20.06 4.29
CA ILE A 236 7.99 21.49 4.42
C ILE A 236 8.68 22.10 5.64
N ALA A 237 8.62 21.44 6.80
CA ALA A 237 9.28 21.93 8.00
C ALA A 237 10.80 22.07 7.81
N ILE A 238 11.45 21.07 7.18
CA ILE A 238 12.88 21.14 6.82
C ILE A 238 13.13 22.31 5.86
N LEU A 239 12.33 22.47 4.81
CA LEU A 239 12.49 23.56 3.85
C LEU A 239 12.39 24.92 4.55
N GLU A 240 11.38 25.11 5.39
CA GLU A 240 11.13 26.38 6.07
C GLU A 240 12.21 26.72 7.10
N ALA A 241 12.78 25.73 7.78
CA ALA A 241 13.95 25.93 8.63
C ALA A 241 15.16 26.43 7.82
N ILE A 242 15.39 25.86 6.63
CA ILE A 242 16.47 26.30 5.72
C ILE A 242 16.21 27.70 5.18
N LEU A 243 14.98 27.98 4.74
CA LEU A 243 14.59 29.29 4.21
C LEU A 243 14.68 30.38 5.28
N TYR A 244 14.31 30.06 6.52
CA TYR A 244 14.44 30.96 7.66
C TYR A 244 15.92 31.29 7.95
N ALA A 245 16.79 30.27 8.00
CA ALA A 245 18.22 30.46 8.16
C ALA A 245 18.82 31.31 7.02
N LYS A 246 18.40 31.05 5.78
CA LYS A 246 18.82 31.80 4.59
C LYS A 246 18.40 33.27 4.65
N SER A 247 17.13 33.55 4.96
CA SER A 247 16.58 34.92 4.94
C SER A 247 17.16 35.81 6.03
N HIS A 248 17.53 35.23 7.18
CA HIS A 248 18.13 35.95 8.30
C HIS A 248 19.67 35.84 8.34
N SER A 249 20.28 35.26 7.29
CA SER A 249 21.74 35.05 7.20
C SER A 249 22.35 34.35 8.42
N LEU A 250 21.62 33.38 8.98
CA LEU A 250 22.04 32.62 10.16
C LEU A 250 23.09 31.59 9.78
N ASN A 251 24.33 31.78 10.21
CA ASN A 251 25.40 30.83 9.94
C ASN A 251 25.50 29.74 11.01
N ASN A 252 26.11 28.61 10.66
CA ASN A 252 26.29 27.45 11.54
C ASN A 252 24.95 26.94 12.12
N CYS A 253 23.95 26.69 11.29
CA CYS A 253 22.68 26.10 11.75
C CYS A 253 22.71 24.58 11.66
N ILE A 254 22.21 23.90 12.69
CA ILE A 254 21.95 22.45 12.66
C ILE A 254 20.45 22.20 12.79
N ILE A 255 19.86 21.56 11.79
CA ILE A 255 18.43 21.27 11.73
C ILE A 255 18.21 19.81 12.09
N PHE A 256 17.56 19.56 13.21
CA PHE A 256 17.21 18.25 13.71
C PHE A 256 15.82 17.83 13.24
N THR A 257 15.71 16.61 12.70
CA THR A 257 14.45 15.97 12.31
C THR A 257 14.46 14.52 12.74
N ASP A 258 13.32 13.96 13.12
CA ASP A 258 13.18 12.52 13.33
C ASP A 258 12.78 11.76 12.05
N SER A 259 12.56 12.48 10.95
CA SER A 259 12.17 11.93 9.66
C SER A 259 13.37 11.41 8.87
N LEU A 260 13.86 10.23 9.24
CA LEU A 260 14.94 9.53 8.52
C LEU A 260 14.61 9.36 7.02
N SER A 261 13.32 9.17 6.71
CA SER A 261 12.84 9.03 5.34
C SER A 261 13.06 10.29 4.49
N CYS A 262 12.88 11.49 5.06
CA CYS A 262 13.16 12.75 4.37
C CYS A 262 14.65 12.90 4.11
N LEU A 263 15.49 12.69 5.12
CA LEU A 263 16.96 12.80 4.99
C LEU A 263 17.54 11.82 3.97
N GLN A 264 17.09 10.56 3.99
CA GLN A 264 17.48 9.56 2.99
C GLN A 264 17.04 9.97 1.58
N THR A 265 15.86 10.58 1.44
CA THR A 265 15.35 11.03 0.14
C THR A 265 16.09 12.27 -0.37
N ILE A 266 16.46 13.20 0.51
CA ILE A 266 17.30 14.36 0.18
C ILE A 266 18.70 13.92 -0.25
N LEU A 267 19.28 12.93 0.43
CA LEU A 267 20.60 12.38 0.11
C LEU A 267 20.61 11.53 -1.18
N ALA A 268 19.48 10.91 -1.52
CA ALA A 268 19.37 10.04 -2.68
C ALA A 268 19.66 10.77 -4.00
N ASN A 269 20.21 10.04 -4.97
CA ASN A 269 20.49 10.57 -6.29
C ASN A 269 19.17 11.01 -7.00
N PRO A 270 19.01 12.31 -7.33
CA PRO A 270 17.80 12.84 -7.97
C PRO A 270 17.45 12.19 -9.32
N PHE A 271 18.47 11.73 -10.07
CA PHE A 271 18.30 11.10 -11.39
C PHE A 271 17.83 9.65 -11.30
N LYS A 272 18.13 8.95 -10.19
CA LYS A 272 17.74 7.55 -9.97
C LYS A 272 16.42 7.40 -9.21
N SER A 273 15.99 8.45 -8.51
CA SER A 273 14.74 8.41 -7.74
C SER A 273 13.52 8.26 -8.65
N LYS A 274 12.69 7.24 -8.36
CA LYS A 274 11.40 7.01 -9.04
C LYS A 274 10.36 8.08 -8.69
N THR A 275 10.55 8.78 -7.58
CA THR A 275 9.66 9.82 -7.05
C THR A 275 10.43 11.12 -6.95
N LYS A 276 10.23 11.98 -7.95
CA LYS A 276 10.86 13.31 -8.05
C LYS A 276 9.98 14.30 -7.31
N PHE A 277 10.08 14.33 -5.99
CA PHE A 277 9.29 15.21 -5.15
C PHE A 277 9.76 16.66 -5.35
N PRO A 278 8.90 17.58 -5.81
CA PRO A 278 9.28 18.99 -6.00
C PRO A 278 9.90 19.61 -4.75
N ILE A 279 9.33 19.32 -3.57
CA ILE A 279 9.80 19.82 -2.28
C ILE A 279 11.23 19.36 -1.95
N ILE A 280 11.59 18.11 -2.26
CA ILE A 280 12.94 17.59 -1.98
C ILE A 280 13.98 18.29 -2.87
N LEU A 281 13.64 18.55 -4.13
CA LEU A 281 14.52 19.26 -5.05
C LEU A 281 14.68 20.73 -4.62
N LYS A 282 13.60 21.37 -4.16
CA LYS A 282 13.63 22.70 -3.54
C LYS A 282 14.55 22.74 -2.31
N ILE A 283 14.48 21.74 -1.43
CA ILE A 283 15.38 21.64 -0.26
C ILE A 283 16.85 21.58 -0.70
N ARG A 284 17.17 20.72 -1.68
CA ARG A 284 18.55 20.57 -2.19
C ARG A 284 19.07 21.88 -2.78
N GLU A 285 18.24 22.57 -3.56
CA GLU A 285 18.54 23.89 -4.12
C GLU A 285 18.75 24.94 -3.04
N SER A 286 17.86 25.04 -2.06
CA SER A 286 18.01 25.98 -0.95
C SER A 286 19.30 25.72 -0.17
N LEU A 287 19.67 24.45 0.09
CA LEU A 287 20.93 24.11 0.77
C LEU A 287 22.16 24.49 -0.06
N PHE A 288 22.11 24.25 -1.37
CA PHE A 288 23.18 24.65 -2.29
C PHE A 288 23.37 26.17 -2.32
N GLU A 289 22.27 26.93 -2.39
CA GLU A 289 22.29 28.39 -2.34
C GLU A 289 22.83 28.92 -1.01
N CYS A 290 22.46 28.30 0.12
CA CYS A 290 23.01 28.66 1.43
C CYS A 290 24.53 28.54 1.45
N ILE A 291 25.08 27.42 0.97
CA ILE A 291 26.54 27.21 0.93
C ILE A 291 27.22 28.23 0.02
N LYS A 292 26.63 28.53 -1.14
CA LYS A 292 27.15 29.56 -2.05
C LYS A 292 27.21 30.94 -1.38
N ASN A 293 26.26 31.23 -0.49
CA ASN A 293 26.18 32.46 0.27
C ASN A 293 26.97 32.42 1.61
N GLY A 294 27.77 31.37 1.86
CA GLY A 294 28.56 31.23 3.08
C GLY A 294 27.76 30.83 4.33
N ILE A 295 26.50 30.42 4.16
CA ILE A 295 25.59 29.97 5.21
C ILE A 295 25.73 28.45 5.37
N LYS A 296 26.36 28.02 6.46
CA LYS A 296 26.57 26.61 6.79
C LYS A 296 25.33 26.06 7.50
N ILE A 297 24.66 25.11 6.86
CA ILE A 297 23.52 24.38 7.40
C ILE A 297 23.84 22.89 7.37
N VAL A 298 23.59 22.17 8.46
CA VAL A 298 23.69 20.70 8.54
C VAL A 298 22.33 20.15 8.92
N LEU A 299 21.88 19.09 8.25
CA LEU A 299 20.69 18.34 8.67
C LEU A 299 21.11 17.11 9.48
N ALA A 300 20.44 16.84 10.60
CA ALA A 300 20.77 15.72 11.45
C ALA A 300 19.54 14.92 11.88
N TRP A 301 19.63 13.60 11.79
CA TRP A 301 18.59 12.70 12.28
C TRP A 301 18.71 12.48 13.79
N ILE A 302 17.59 12.56 14.50
CA ILE A 302 17.47 12.19 15.92
C ILE A 302 16.31 11.22 16.14
N PRO A 303 16.35 10.37 17.18
CA PRO A 303 15.24 9.48 17.47
C PRO A 303 14.01 10.22 18.00
N SER A 304 12.84 9.88 17.47
CA SER A 304 11.54 10.38 17.90
C SER A 304 11.17 9.91 19.33
N HIS A 305 10.41 10.71 20.06
CA HIS A 305 9.83 10.41 21.38
C HIS A 305 10.84 9.92 22.43
N LYS A 306 12.02 10.57 22.46
CA LYS A 306 13.10 10.27 23.41
C LYS A 306 13.31 11.37 24.46
N GLY A 307 12.36 12.30 24.59
CA GLY A 307 12.43 13.36 25.58
C GLY A 307 13.49 14.41 25.27
N ILE A 308 13.92 14.54 24.01
CA ILE A 308 14.80 15.62 23.55
C ILE A 308 13.94 16.90 23.51
N PRO A 309 14.17 17.90 24.38
CA PRO A 309 13.22 18.99 24.59
C PRO A 309 12.84 19.77 23.32
N GLY A 310 13.81 19.98 22.42
CA GLY A 310 13.57 20.66 21.15
C GLY A 310 12.68 19.85 20.19
N ASN A 311 12.86 18.52 20.13
CA ASN A 311 12.04 17.64 19.30
C ASN A 311 10.61 17.55 19.83
N GLU A 312 10.44 17.36 21.15
CA GLU A 312 9.11 17.31 21.77
C GLU A 312 8.35 18.64 21.59
N SER A 313 9.08 19.77 21.57
CA SER A 313 8.51 21.09 21.28
C SER A 313 8.05 21.20 19.82
N ALA A 314 8.87 20.74 18.87
CA ALA A 314 8.49 20.68 17.45
C ALA A 314 7.25 19.79 17.21
N ASP A 315 7.19 18.59 17.83
CA ASP A 315 6.03 17.68 17.77
C ASP A 315 4.75 18.35 18.29
N SER A 316 4.84 18.99 19.46
CA SER A 316 3.72 19.73 20.05
C SER A 316 3.25 20.87 19.14
N CYS A 317 4.18 21.66 18.59
CA CYS A 317 3.88 22.71 17.63
C CYS A 317 3.26 22.16 16.34
N ALA A 318 3.73 21.02 15.82
CA ALA A 318 3.20 20.38 14.62
C ALA A 318 1.77 19.87 14.84
N LYS A 319 1.46 19.30 16.01
CA LYS A 319 0.09 18.91 16.39
C LYS A 319 -0.84 20.12 16.46
N HIS A 320 -0.36 21.24 17.00
CA HIS A 320 -1.13 22.48 17.05
C HIS A 320 -1.33 23.09 15.65
N ALA A 321 -0.31 23.00 14.79
CA ALA A 321 -0.34 23.53 13.42
C ALA A 321 -1.42 22.90 12.52
N ILE A 322 -1.94 21.72 12.87
CA ILE A 322 -3.07 21.08 12.17
C ILE A 322 -4.30 22.00 12.13
N THR A 323 -4.55 22.75 13.22
CA THR A 323 -5.70 23.65 13.33
C THR A 323 -5.31 25.09 13.05
N THR A 324 -4.21 25.57 13.62
CA THR A 324 -3.83 27.00 13.64
C THR A 324 -2.65 27.37 12.74
N GLY A 325 -2.01 26.40 12.07
CA GLY A 325 -0.85 26.66 11.22
C GLY A 325 -1.20 27.52 10.00
N SER A 326 -0.21 28.27 9.52
CA SER A 326 -0.35 29.10 8.33
C SER A 326 -0.76 28.28 7.09
N PRO A 327 -1.67 28.79 6.24
CA PRO A 327 -2.06 28.12 5.00
C PRO A 327 -1.07 28.33 3.84
N ASP A 328 0.12 28.91 4.05
CA ASP A 328 1.11 29.16 2.98
C ASP A 328 1.50 27.89 2.20
N HIS A 329 1.49 26.74 2.90
CA HIS A 329 1.70 25.41 2.33
C HIS A 329 0.41 24.61 2.17
N TYR A 330 -0.75 25.27 2.05
CA TYR A 330 -2.04 24.64 1.80
C TYR A 330 -2.17 24.21 0.32
N LYS A 331 -1.20 23.42 -0.15
CA LYS A 331 -1.03 22.97 -1.53
C LYS A 331 -1.04 21.46 -1.59
N LEU A 332 -1.64 20.90 -2.64
CA LEU A 332 -1.80 19.47 -2.78
C LEU A 332 -0.89 18.92 -3.87
N TYR A 333 0.16 18.20 -3.47
CA TYR A 333 1.11 17.63 -4.41
C TYR A 333 0.63 16.33 -5.05
N ALA A 334 0.95 16.13 -6.33
CA ALA A 334 0.52 14.96 -7.11
C ALA A 334 0.91 13.60 -6.50
N HIS A 335 2.02 13.52 -5.75
CA HIS A 335 2.42 12.29 -5.08
C HIS A 335 1.47 11.91 -3.94
N ASP A 336 1.02 12.88 -3.15
CA ASP A 336 0.03 12.68 -2.08
C ASP A 336 -1.31 12.27 -2.68
N VAL A 337 -1.73 12.95 -3.75
CA VAL A 337 -2.96 12.63 -4.49
C VAL A 337 -2.91 11.21 -5.07
N SER A 338 -1.74 10.74 -5.50
CA SER A 338 -1.60 9.39 -6.06
C SER A 338 -1.97 8.29 -5.07
N SER A 339 -1.93 8.57 -3.75
CA SER A 339 -2.40 7.66 -2.71
C SER A 339 -3.92 7.45 -2.76
N LEU A 340 -4.68 8.48 -3.16
CA LEU A 340 -6.14 8.41 -3.32
C LEU A 340 -6.56 7.38 -4.35
N ALA A 341 -5.77 7.18 -5.42
CA ALA A 341 -6.05 6.15 -6.42
C ALA A 341 -6.19 4.76 -5.77
N ARG A 342 -5.32 4.45 -4.80
CA ARG A 342 -5.39 3.17 -4.07
C ARG A 342 -6.59 3.13 -3.13
N ILE A 343 -6.90 4.23 -2.44
CA ILE A 343 -8.08 4.33 -1.57
C ILE A 343 -9.37 4.11 -2.38
N HIS A 344 -9.49 4.78 -3.53
CA HIS A 344 -10.62 4.62 -4.45
C HIS A 344 -10.74 3.16 -4.93
N LEU A 345 -9.63 2.53 -5.35
CA LEU A 345 -9.63 1.12 -5.74
C LEU A 345 -10.19 0.24 -4.63
N TYR A 346 -9.70 0.37 -3.39
CA TYR A 346 -10.17 -0.45 -2.27
C TYR A 346 -11.64 -0.17 -1.92
N LYS A 347 -12.08 1.09 -1.94
CA LYS A 347 -13.48 1.45 -1.70
C LYS A 347 -14.41 0.84 -2.75
N SER A 348 -14.10 1.02 -4.03
CA SER A 348 -14.87 0.44 -5.14
C SER A 348 -14.82 -1.08 -5.15
N TRP A 349 -13.68 -1.69 -4.81
CA TRP A 349 -13.56 -3.15 -4.74
C TRP A 349 -14.32 -3.73 -3.55
N SER A 350 -14.30 -3.08 -2.39
CA SER A 350 -15.08 -3.47 -1.22
C SER A 350 -16.58 -3.41 -1.51
N ALA A 351 -17.04 -2.33 -2.15
CA ALA A 351 -18.43 -2.22 -2.61
C ALA A 351 -18.79 -3.33 -3.62
N HIS A 352 -17.92 -3.59 -4.60
CA HIS A 352 -18.10 -4.68 -5.56
C HIS A 352 -18.18 -6.06 -4.87
N TRP A 353 -17.33 -6.31 -3.88
CA TRP A 353 -17.34 -7.56 -3.11
C TRP A 353 -18.65 -7.70 -2.32
N ASN A 354 -19.06 -6.66 -1.61
CA ASN A 354 -20.31 -6.67 -0.83
C ASN A 354 -21.55 -6.91 -1.71
N ASN A 355 -21.55 -6.38 -2.94
CA ASN A 355 -22.66 -6.57 -3.87
C ASN A 355 -22.67 -7.97 -4.52
N THR A 356 -21.49 -8.55 -4.79
CA THR A 356 -21.39 -9.82 -5.52
C THR A 356 -21.36 -11.05 -4.61
N LYS A 357 -20.90 -10.93 -3.35
CA LYS A 357 -20.74 -12.07 -2.42
C LYS A 357 -22.03 -12.85 -2.15
N ARG A 358 -23.19 -12.18 -2.22
CA ARG A 358 -24.51 -12.82 -2.01
C ARG A 358 -24.90 -13.75 -3.17
N LYS A 359 -24.47 -13.43 -4.40
CA LYS A 359 -24.74 -14.20 -5.63
C LYS A 359 -23.72 -15.33 -5.83
N ALA A 360 -22.44 -15.05 -5.58
CA ALA A 360 -21.37 -16.02 -5.70
C ALA A 360 -20.32 -15.77 -4.61
N GLY A 361 -19.80 -16.84 -3.98
CA GLY A 361 -18.78 -16.70 -2.93
C GLY A 361 -19.32 -16.47 -1.51
N ARG A 362 -20.59 -16.79 -1.24
CA ARG A 362 -21.21 -16.67 0.10
C ARG A 362 -20.39 -17.39 1.18
N TYR A 363 -20.05 -18.67 0.93
CA TYR A 363 -19.20 -19.46 1.83
C TYR A 363 -17.87 -18.75 2.13
N TYR A 364 -17.18 -18.27 1.10
CA TYR A 364 -15.90 -17.57 1.27
C TYR A 364 -16.06 -16.28 2.09
N SER A 365 -17.18 -15.58 1.96
CA SER A 365 -17.44 -14.33 2.69
C SER A 365 -17.64 -14.50 4.19
N GLU A 366 -17.94 -15.71 4.65
CA GLU A 366 -18.00 -16.07 6.08
C GLU A 366 -16.60 -16.29 6.67
N ILE A 367 -15.61 -16.60 5.84
CA ILE A 367 -14.21 -16.82 6.24
C ILE A 367 -13.38 -15.54 6.06
N GLN A 368 -13.59 -14.81 4.97
CA GLN A 368 -12.87 -13.59 4.62
C GLN A 368 -13.84 -12.43 4.42
N HIS A 369 -14.11 -11.69 5.49
CA HIS A 369 -15.08 -10.60 5.47
C HIS A 369 -14.61 -9.37 4.69
N THR A 370 -13.31 -9.06 4.77
CA THR A 370 -12.70 -7.86 4.17
C THR A 370 -11.61 -8.24 3.18
N ILE A 371 -11.27 -7.31 2.27
CA ILE A 371 -10.16 -7.52 1.33
C ILE A 371 -8.84 -7.49 2.12
N PRO A 372 -8.04 -8.58 2.13
CA PRO A 372 -6.77 -8.57 2.86
C PRO A 372 -5.72 -7.73 2.11
N PRO A 373 -4.72 -7.18 2.81
CA PRO A 373 -3.68 -6.36 2.19
C PRO A 373 -2.75 -7.16 1.27
N ARG A 374 -2.59 -8.46 1.55
CA ARG A 374 -1.79 -9.42 0.78
C ARG A 374 -2.39 -10.83 0.91
N PRO A 375 -2.14 -11.74 -0.05
CA PRO A 375 -2.57 -13.13 0.08
C PRO A 375 -1.92 -13.78 1.31
N TRP A 376 -2.67 -14.54 2.09
CA TRP A 376 -2.18 -15.13 3.35
C TRP A 376 -0.92 -15.98 3.15
N PHE A 377 -0.85 -16.75 2.05
CA PHE A 377 0.27 -17.62 1.73
C PHE A 377 1.59 -16.88 1.44
N PHE A 378 1.59 -15.54 1.33
CA PHE A 378 2.83 -14.77 1.22
C PHE A 378 3.69 -14.84 2.49
N LYS A 379 3.07 -15.05 3.66
CA LYS A 379 3.75 -15.20 4.95
C LYS A 379 4.19 -16.63 5.25
N HIS A 380 3.73 -17.61 4.47
CA HIS A 380 3.90 -19.04 4.75
C HIS A 380 4.57 -19.78 3.59
N LYS A 381 5.71 -19.26 3.12
CA LYS A 381 6.44 -19.79 1.97
C LYS A 381 6.99 -21.22 2.15
N ASN A 382 7.08 -21.68 3.40
CA ASN A 382 7.58 -23.01 3.76
C ASN A 382 6.51 -24.11 3.60
N LEU A 383 5.24 -23.74 3.40
CA LEU A 383 4.19 -24.72 3.13
C LEU A 383 4.34 -25.27 1.72
N SER A 384 4.02 -26.56 1.53
CA SER A 384 4.03 -27.15 0.20
C SER A 384 2.87 -26.62 -0.65
N LYS A 385 3.04 -26.64 -1.98
CA LYS A 385 1.98 -26.29 -2.93
C LYS A 385 0.68 -27.05 -2.66
N ARG A 386 0.76 -28.37 -2.40
CA ARG A 386 -0.38 -29.21 -2.06
C ARG A 386 -1.18 -28.63 -0.90
N ILE A 387 -0.52 -28.32 0.22
CA ILE A 387 -1.17 -27.81 1.42
C ILE A 387 -1.83 -26.45 1.16
N VAL A 388 -1.12 -25.51 0.54
CA VAL A 388 -1.69 -24.19 0.24
C VAL A 388 -2.90 -24.32 -0.67
N SER A 389 -2.83 -25.17 -1.70
CA SER A 389 -3.95 -25.40 -2.60
C SER A 389 -5.16 -26.06 -1.94
N THR A 390 -4.96 -27.06 -1.08
CA THR A 390 -6.05 -27.67 -0.30
C THR A 390 -6.69 -26.63 0.63
N ILE A 391 -5.90 -25.82 1.34
CA ILE A 391 -6.43 -24.77 2.22
C ILE A 391 -7.21 -23.73 1.41
N CYS A 392 -6.70 -23.27 0.26
CA CYS A 392 -7.43 -22.34 -0.60
C CYS A 392 -8.74 -22.94 -1.12
N ARG A 393 -8.76 -24.22 -1.51
CA ARG A 393 -10.00 -24.91 -1.92
C ARG A 393 -11.02 -24.98 -0.80
N LEU A 394 -10.59 -25.36 0.39
CA LEU A 394 -11.43 -25.40 1.59
C LEU A 394 -11.98 -24.01 1.89
N ARG A 395 -11.14 -22.96 1.89
CA ARG A 395 -11.56 -21.56 2.08
C ARG A 395 -12.57 -21.10 1.04
N LEU A 396 -12.36 -21.47 -0.23
CA LEU A 396 -13.29 -21.14 -1.30
C LEU A 396 -14.62 -21.91 -1.19
N GLY A 397 -14.70 -22.96 -0.36
CA GLY A 397 -15.84 -23.88 -0.26
C GLY A 397 -15.95 -24.85 -1.43
N HIS A 398 -14.88 -24.99 -2.21
CA HIS A 398 -14.82 -25.77 -3.44
C HIS A 398 -13.60 -26.70 -3.37
N ALA A 399 -13.71 -27.73 -2.54
CA ALA A 399 -12.74 -28.81 -2.37
C ALA A 399 -13.34 -30.15 -2.84
N CYS A 400 -12.52 -31.17 -3.07
CA CYS A 400 -12.94 -32.49 -3.52
C CYS A 400 -13.63 -33.33 -2.41
N THR A 401 -14.59 -32.75 -1.70
CA THR A 401 -15.42 -33.47 -0.72
C THR A 401 -16.58 -34.17 -1.43
N PRO A 402 -17.11 -35.31 -0.91
CA PRO A 402 -18.28 -35.98 -1.49
C PRO A 402 -19.47 -35.03 -1.75
N VAL A 403 -19.79 -34.17 -0.79
CA VAL A 403 -20.87 -33.18 -0.92
C VAL A 403 -20.65 -32.24 -2.11
N HIS A 404 -19.42 -31.76 -2.32
CA HIS A 404 -19.14 -30.85 -3.42
C HIS A 404 -19.05 -31.56 -4.76
N LEU A 405 -18.52 -32.78 -4.80
CA LEU A 405 -18.46 -33.60 -6.00
C LEU A 405 -19.87 -34.02 -6.47
N ALA A 406 -20.78 -34.32 -5.54
CA ALA A 406 -22.18 -34.59 -5.84
C ALA A 406 -22.89 -33.37 -6.44
N LYS A 407 -22.65 -32.17 -5.90
CA LYS A 407 -23.15 -30.90 -6.47
C LYS A 407 -22.64 -30.63 -7.88
N LEU A 408 -21.51 -31.20 -8.27
CA LEU A 408 -20.95 -31.10 -9.62
C LEU A 408 -21.36 -32.27 -10.52
N HIS A 409 -22.20 -33.18 -10.04
CA HIS A 409 -22.59 -34.43 -10.73
C HIS A 409 -21.38 -35.30 -11.12
N ILE A 410 -20.32 -35.27 -10.31
CA ILE A 410 -19.13 -36.15 -10.47
C ILE A 410 -19.28 -37.42 -9.62
N LYS A 411 -19.98 -37.32 -8.48
CA LYS A 411 -20.40 -38.46 -7.65
C LYS A 411 -21.93 -38.48 -7.61
N ASP A 412 -22.52 -39.66 -7.51
CA ASP A 412 -23.98 -39.81 -7.46
C ASP A 412 -24.56 -39.45 -6.08
N SER A 413 -23.74 -39.49 -5.03
CA SER A 413 -24.16 -39.24 -3.65
C SER A 413 -23.21 -38.30 -2.91
N ALA A 414 -23.79 -37.48 -2.03
CA ALA A 414 -23.09 -36.60 -1.10
C ALA A 414 -22.58 -37.34 0.16
N ILE A 415 -23.00 -38.59 0.35
CA ILE A 415 -22.64 -39.42 1.51
C ILE A 415 -21.14 -39.71 1.51
N CYS A 416 -20.54 -39.67 2.70
CA CYS A 416 -19.14 -40.02 2.90
C CYS A 416 -18.92 -41.53 2.65
N GLU A 417 -17.70 -41.92 2.27
CA GLU A 417 -17.34 -43.34 2.08
C GLU A 417 -17.41 -44.17 3.37
N CYS A 418 -17.53 -43.54 4.54
CA CYS A 418 -17.83 -44.24 5.80
C CYS A 418 -19.32 -44.61 5.97
N GLY A 419 -20.21 -44.07 5.13
CA GLY A 419 -21.66 -44.34 5.17
C GLY A 419 -22.46 -43.66 6.28
N LEU A 420 -21.82 -42.91 7.19
CA LEU A 420 -22.49 -42.39 8.39
C LEU A 420 -23.17 -41.02 8.24
N ASP A 421 -22.65 -40.15 7.36
CA ASP A 421 -23.11 -38.77 7.20
C ASP A 421 -22.70 -38.23 5.81
N GLU A 422 -23.18 -37.04 5.46
CA GLU A 422 -22.67 -36.30 4.33
C GLU A 422 -21.16 -36.06 4.45
N GLY A 423 -20.43 -36.30 3.36
CA GLY A 423 -18.99 -36.05 3.27
C GLY A 423 -18.67 -34.56 3.16
N THR A 424 -18.96 -33.80 4.22
CA THR A 424 -18.56 -32.41 4.38
C THR A 424 -17.10 -32.32 4.85
N ALA A 425 -16.48 -31.15 4.71
CA ALA A 425 -15.16 -30.92 5.32
C ALA A 425 -15.20 -31.07 6.85
N ASN A 426 -16.28 -30.66 7.52
CA ASN A 426 -16.42 -30.87 8.97
C ASN A 426 -16.45 -32.37 9.32
N HIS A 427 -17.24 -33.16 8.59
CA HIS A 427 -17.27 -34.60 8.78
C HIS A 427 -15.89 -35.22 8.58
N ILE A 428 -15.23 -34.95 7.45
CA ILE A 428 -13.91 -35.51 7.12
C ILE A 428 -12.85 -35.14 8.17
N PHE A 429 -12.85 -33.88 8.65
CA PHE A 429 -11.81 -33.42 9.56
C PHE A 429 -12.06 -33.78 11.03
N PHE A 430 -13.31 -33.92 11.46
CA PHE A 430 -13.61 -34.09 12.89
C PHE A 430 -14.28 -35.42 13.26
N ASN A 431 -15.11 -35.98 12.37
CA ASN A 431 -16.08 -37.01 12.73
C ASN A 431 -15.94 -38.31 11.92
N CYS A 432 -15.15 -38.33 10.85
CA CYS A 432 -15.09 -39.46 9.93
C CYS A 432 -14.28 -40.63 10.52
N PRO A 433 -14.91 -41.80 10.78
CA PRO A 433 -14.21 -42.93 11.38
C PRO A 433 -13.14 -43.52 10.44
N ASN A 434 -13.33 -43.45 9.13
CA ASN A 434 -12.36 -43.95 8.14
C ASN A 434 -11.02 -43.17 8.18
N ILE A 435 -11.02 -41.95 8.73
CA ILE A 435 -9.79 -41.17 8.93
C ILE A 435 -9.04 -41.62 10.20
N GLY A 436 -9.74 -42.20 11.17
CA GLY A 436 -9.17 -42.79 12.38
C GLY A 436 -8.53 -41.82 13.37
N SER A 437 -8.72 -40.50 13.20
CA SER A 437 -8.40 -39.49 14.22
C SER A 437 -9.11 -38.17 13.89
N SER A 438 -9.32 -37.32 14.88
CA SER A 438 -9.91 -36.00 14.70
C SER A 438 -8.83 -34.93 14.50
N LEU A 439 -9.11 -33.86 13.76
CA LEU A 439 -8.23 -32.69 13.71
C LEU A 439 -8.01 -32.12 15.13
N TYR A 440 -8.95 -32.31 16.06
CA TYR A 440 -8.77 -31.92 17.47
C TYR A 440 -7.52 -32.52 18.13
N ASP A 441 -7.07 -33.70 17.69
CA ASP A 441 -5.89 -34.37 18.22
C ASP A 441 -4.58 -33.66 17.82
N PHE A 442 -4.65 -32.81 16.80
CA PHE A 442 -3.52 -32.05 16.26
C PHE A 442 -3.57 -30.57 16.67
N LEU A 443 -4.74 -30.06 17.06
CA LEU A 443 -4.92 -28.66 17.46
C LEU A 443 -4.33 -28.39 18.86
N PRO A 444 -3.88 -27.15 19.12
CA PRO A 444 -3.42 -26.77 20.47
C PRO A 444 -4.48 -27.06 21.53
N LYS A 445 -4.06 -27.53 22.72
CA LYS A 445 -4.97 -27.88 23.82
C LYS A 445 -5.93 -26.75 24.23
N LYS A 446 -5.49 -25.50 24.11
CA LYS A 446 -6.27 -24.29 24.43
C LYS A 446 -7.23 -23.87 23.31
N PHE A 447 -7.26 -24.57 22.18
CA PHE A 447 -8.14 -24.20 21.07
C PHE A 447 -9.61 -24.50 21.42
N PRO A 448 -10.57 -23.59 21.14
CA PRO A 448 -11.97 -23.77 21.50
C PRO A 448 -12.58 -25.05 20.89
N ARG A 449 -13.42 -25.74 21.66
CA ARG A 449 -14.12 -26.96 21.24
C ARG A 449 -15.58 -26.89 21.72
N PRO A 450 -16.58 -27.27 20.90
CA PRO A 450 -16.46 -27.65 19.49
C PRO A 450 -16.18 -26.43 18.59
N SER A 451 -15.45 -26.66 17.50
CA SER A 451 -15.16 -25.71 16.43
C SER A 451 -15.50 -26.34 15.08
N ASP A 452 -15.78 -25.50 14.09
CA ASP A 452 -15.93 -25.93 12.70
C ASP A 452 -14.68 -25.61 11.88
N ILE A 453 -14.58 -26.20 10.69
CA ILE A 453 -13.45 -25.98 9.78
C ILE A 453 -13.40 -24.53 9.29
N LYS A 454 -14.54 -23.82 9.20
CA LYS A 454 -14.57 -22.43 8.75
C LYS A 454 -13.87 -21.53 9.75
N CYS A 455 -14.18 -21.66 11.05
CA CYS A 455 -13.56 -20.96 12.17
C CYS A 455 -12.04 -21.13 12.15
N ILE A 456 -11.56 -22.36 11.92
CA ILE A 456 -10.13 -22.64 11.79
C ILE A 456 -9.54 -21.91 10.58
N LEU A 457 -10.22 -21.98 9.43
CA LEU A 457 -9.74 -21.36 8.20
C LEU A 457 -9.79 -19.82 8.23
N THR A 458 -10.55 -19.20 9.13
CA THR A 458 -10.55 -17.74 9.35
C THR A 458 -9.22 -17.27 9.95
N SER A 459 -8.59 -18.08 10.81
CA SER A 459 -7.33 -17.75 11.49
C SER A 459 -6.17 -18.58 10.97
N LEU A 460 -5.50 -18.10 9.91
CA LEU A 460 -4.36 -18.79 9.29
C LEU A 460 -3.03 -18.40 9.96
N ASN A 461 -2.95 -18.60 11.29
CA ASN A 461 -1.69 -18.43 12.01
C ASN A 461 -0.77 -19.64 11.82
N PHE A 462 0.51 -19.50 12.19
CA PHE A 462 1.53 -20.51 11.94
C PHE A 462 1.22 -21.85 12.64
N ASP A 463 0.78 -21.83 13.89
CA ASP A 463 0.52 -23.04 14.67
C ASP A 463 -0.67 -23.84 14.13
N LEU A 464 -1.77 -23.16 13.79
CA LEU A 464 -2.95 -23.79 13.19
C LEU A 464 -2.61 -24.40 11.84
N LEU A 465 -1.89 -23.66 10.98
CA LEU A 465 -1.45 -24.17 9.69
C LEU A 465 -0.55 -25.41 9.84
N LYS A 466 0.32 -25.44 10.85
CA LYS A 466 1.17 -26.60 11.15
C LYS A 466 0.34 -27.81 11.58
N SER A 467 -0.65 -27.63 12.45
CA SER A 467 -1.58 -28.68 12.87
C SER A 467 -2.39 -29.25 11.70
N ILE A 468 -2.98 -28.38 10.87
CA ILE A 468 -3.73 -28.76 9.66
C ILE A 468 -2.81 -29.52 8.69
N THR A 469 -1.60 -29.03 8.49
CA THR A 469 -0.61 -29.68 7.61
C THR A 469 -0.25 -31.08 8.10
N LYS A 470 0.00 -31.23 9.41
CA LYS A 470 0.33 -32.53 10.02
C LYS A 470 -0.84 -33.51 9.87
N PHE A 471 -2.08 -33.04 10.07
CA PHE A 471 -3.28 -33.86 9.90
C PHE A 471 -3.47 -34.28 8.43
N ILE A 472 -3.47 -33.34 7.49
CA ILE A 472 -3.67 -33.63 6.06
C ILE A 472 -2.62 -34.60 5.53
N ASN A 473 -1.35 -34.37 5.85
CA ASN A 473 -0.26 -35.25 5.39
C ASN A 473 -0.29 -36.61 6.09
N GLY A 474 -0.47 -36.63 7.41
CA GLY A 474 -0.48 -37.88 8.20
C GLY A 474 -1.64 -38.81 7.85
N LYS A 475 -2.75 -38.26 7.37
CA LYS A 475 -3.95 -39.01 6.96
C LYS A 475 -4.13 -39.12 5.45
N ASN A 476 -3.15 -38.67 4.65
CA ASN A 476 -3.19 -38.69 3.19
C ASN A 476 -4.48 -38.09 2.60
N ILE A 477 -5.03 -37.06 3.24
CA ILE A 477 -6.28 -36.42 2.80
C ILE A 477 -6.05 -35.71 1.46
N ASN A 478 -6.91 -36.00 0.49
CA ASN A 478 -6.89 -35.44 -0.86
C ASN A 478 -8.18 -34.67 -1.14
N LEU A 479 -8.12 -33.34 -0.98
CA LEU A 479 -9.27 -32.41 -1.09
C LEU A 479 -8.93 -31.21 -1.98
#